data_AF-A0A925EY69-F1
#
_entry.id   AF-A0A925EY69-F1
#
_cell.length_a   1.000
_cell.length_b   1.000
_cell.length_c   1.000
_cell.angle_alpha   90.00
_cell.angle_beta   90.00
_cell.angle_gamma   90.00
#
_symmetry.space_group_name_H-M   'P 1'
#
loop_
_entity.id
_entity.type
_entity.pdbx_description
1 polymer ?
#
loop_
_entity_poly.entity_id
_entity_poly.type
_entity_poly.pdbx_seq_one_letter_code
_entity_poly.pdbx_strand_id
1 'polypeptide(L)' 'MASSHREAPLISSDPLADNTDLYAFRSPDIPDMITIIANYIPAELPFGGPNYYSFGENIRYEIHIDNDA' A
#
# COMPACT_ATOMS: atom_id res chain seq x y z
N MET A 1 -9.39 -9.40 2.82
CA MET A 1 -8.86 -9.74 1.48
C MET A 1 -7.64 -8.85 1.34
N ALA A 2 -6.45 -9.42 1.27
CA ALA A 2 -5.23 -8.66 1.00
C ALA A 2 -4.87 -8.97 -0.45
N SER A 3 -4.87 -7.96 -1.30
CA SER A 3 -4.30 -8.07 -2.64
C SER A 3 -2.77 -8.07 -2.54
N SER A 4 -2.07 -8.68 -3.48
CA SER A 4 -0.60 -8.64 -3.60
C SER A 4 -0.31 -8.54 -5.07
N HIS A 5 0.54 -7.59 -5.46
CA HIS A 5 0.94 -7.42 -6.85
C HIS A 5 2.31 -8.06 -7.15
N ARG A 6 2.76 -8.96 -6.27
CA ARG A 6 4.00 -9.74 -6.42
C ARG A 6 4.06 -10.55 -7.72
N GLU A 7 2.95 -10.67 -8.44
CA GLU A 7 2.89 -11.23 -9.79
C GLU A 7 3.64 -10.39 -10.84
N ALA A 8 3.89 -9.10 -10.58
CA ALA A 8 4.72 -8.27 -11.44
C ALA A 8 6.22 -8.58 -11.25
N PRO A 9 6.98 -8.87 -12.34
CA PRO A 9 8.38 -9.33 -12.25
C PRO A 9 9.31 -8.41 -11.45
N LEU A 10 9.11 -7.09 -11.52
CA LEU A 10 9.94 -6.10 -10.83
C LEU A 10 9.69 -6.03 -9.32
N ILE A 11 8.46 -6.31 -8.87
CA ILE A 11 8.07 -6.25 -7.45
C ILE A 11 8.26 -7.61 -6.77
N SER A 12 8.30 -8.70 -7.54
CA SER A 12 8.56 -10.05 -7.02
C SER A 12 9.85 -10.18 -6.21
N SER A 13 10.87 -9.36 -6.54
CA SER A 13 12.19 -9.33 -5.90
C SER A 13 12.36 -8.18 -4.89
N ASP A 14 11.35 -7.32 -4.73
CA ASP A 14 11.33 -6.20 -3.78
C ASP A 14 10.05 -6.24 -2.93
N PRO A 15 9.98 -7.14 -1.93
CA PRO A 15 8.76 -7.38 -1.15
C PRO A 15 8.30 -6.14 -0.36
N LEU A 16 9.20 -5.21 -0.07
CA LEU A 16 8.89 -3.95 0.62
C LEU A 16 8.15 -2.96 -0.29
N ALA A 17 8.23 -3.14 -1.61
CA ALA A 17 7.52 -2.35 -2.62
C ALA A 17 6.16 -2.96 -3.01
N ASP A 18 5.78 -4.12 -2.45
CA ASP A 18 4.53 -4.79 -2.79
C ASP A 18 3.32 -4.01 -2.24
N ASN A 19 2.65 -3.28 -3.13
CA ASN A 19 1.38 -2.62 -2.85
C ASN A 19 0.26 -3.65 -2.81
N THR A 20 -0.56 -3.58 -1.77
CA THR A 20 -1.68 -4.51 -1.59
C THR A 20 -2.97 -3.89 -2.06
N ASP A 21 -3.47 -2.92 -1.30
CA ASP A 21 -4.78 -2.32 -1.48
C ASP A 21 -4.70 -0.79 -1.32
N LEU A 22 -5.50 -0.08 -2.13
CA LEU A 22 -5.75 1.34 -2.01
C LEU A 22 -7.21 1.56 -1.62
N TYR A 23 -7.45 2.34 -0.57
CA TYR A 23 -8.77 2.75 -0.13
C TYR A 23 -8.91 4.27 -0.29
N ALA A 24 -10.03 4.71 -0.86
CA ALA A 24 -10.39 6.10 -0.95
C ALA A 24 -11.85 6.27 -0.55
N PHE A 25 -12.11 7.09 0.47
CA PHE A 25 -13.46 7.33 0.98
C PHE A 25 -13.58 8.74 1.55
N ARG A 26 -14.81 9.26 1.63
CA ARG A 26 -15.07 10.52 2.32
C ARG A 26 -14.71 10.39 3.79
N SER A 27 -13.91 11.33 4.31
CA SER A 27 -13.46 11.29 5.70
C SER A 27 -14.68 11.31 6.65
N PRO A 28 -14.77 10.39 7.62
CA PRO A 28 -15.87 10.33 8.57
C PRO A 28 -15.85 11.51 9.55
N ASP A 29 -14.65 12.07 9.81
CA ASP A 29 -14.45 13.15 10.78
C ASP A 29 -14.55 14.53 10.12
N ILE A 30 -14.21 14.62 8.81
CA ILE A 30 -14.24 15.86 8.02
C ILE A 30 -14.90 15.57 6.66
N PRO A 31 -16.24 15.68 6.54
CA PRO A 31 -16.97 15.24 5.36
C PRO A 31 -16.62 15.92 4.02
N ASP A 32 -15.95 17.08 4.06
CA ASP A 32 -15.50 17.81 2.87
C ASP A 32 -14.12 17.34 2.36
N MET A 33 -13.51 16.34 3.02
CA MET A 33 -12.22 15.76 2.62
C MET A 33 -12.35 14.30 2.19
N ILE A 34 -11.42 13.86 1.34
CA ILE A 34 -11.22 12.45 1.00
C ILE A 34 -10.03 11.91 1.80
N THR A 35 -10.23 10.79 2.48
CA THR A 35 -9.15 10.00 3.10
C THR A 35 -8.68 8.97 2.09
N ILE A 36 -7.37 8.93 1.84
CA ILE A 36 -6.73 7.93 0.99
C ILE A 36 -5.74 7.13 1.84
N ILE A 37 -5.80 5.80 1.74
CA ILE A 37 -4.92 4.87 2.45
C ILE A 37 -4.34 3.91 1.43
N ALA A 38 -3.01 3.85 1.35
CA ALA A 38 -2.28 2.88 0.53
C ALA A 38 -1.55 1.90 1.44
N ASN A 39 -1.84 0.61 1.27
CA ASN A 39 -1.22 -0.46 2.04
C ASN A 39 -0.09 -1.11 1.25
N TYR A 40 0.98 -1.46 1.95
CA TYR A 40 2.15 -2.13 1.42
C TYR A 40 2.52 -3.28 2.34
N ILE A 41 3.27 -4.27 1.83
CA ILE A 41 3.75 -5.42 2.58
C ILE A 41 2.58 -6.33 3.01
N PRO A 42 2.05 -7.19 2.10
CA PRO A 42 0.95 -8.10 2.43
C PRO A 42 1.37 -9.19 3.42
N ALA A 43 0.36 -9.71 4.12
CA ALA A 43 0.42 -11.01 4.78
C ALA A 43 1.47 -11.16 5.90
N GLU A 44 1.71 -10.11 6.68
CA GLU A 44 2.49 -10.16 7.94
C GLU A 44 1.76 -10.92 9.07
N LEU A 45 1.47 -12.21 8.84
CA LEU A 45 0.92 -13.06 9.88
C LEU A 45 2.00 -13.32 10.94
N PRO A 46 1.68 -13.30 12.24
CA PRO A 46 2.68 -13.44 13.31
C PRO A 46 3.58 -14.69 13.22
N PHE A 47 3.09 -15.75 12.56
CA PHE A 47 3.80 -17.02 12.36
C PHE A 47 4.33 -17.22 10.92
N GLY A 48 4.00 -16.31 9.99
CA GLY A 48 4.42 -16.35 8.59
C GLY A 48 5.57 -15.38 8.37
N GLY A 49 6.79 -15.79 8.68
CA GLY A 49 7.97 -14.97 8.36
C GLY A 49 8.28 -14.95 6.85
N PRO A 50 9.14 -14.02 6.40
CA PRO A 50 9.70 -12.87 7.10
C PRO A 50 8.68 -11.72 7.26
N ASN A 51 8.63 -11.11 8.44
CA ASN A 51 7.87 -9.89 8.70
C ASN A 51 8.78 -8.67 8.47
N TYR A 52 8.24 -7.68 7.78
CA TYR A 52 8.86 -6.41 7.47
C TYR A 52 8.07 -5.27 8.14
N TYR A 53 8.38 -5.01 9.42
CA TYR A 53 7.66 -4.01 10.22
C TYR A 53 7.93 -2.54 9.84
N SER A 54 8.66 -2.29 8.74
CA SER A 54 9.07 -0.94 8.34
C SER A 54 9.01 -0.78 6.82
N PHE A 55 8.73 0.46 6.38
CA PHE A 55 8.92 0.85 4.99
C PHE A 55 10.38 0.70 4.56
N GLY A 56 10.60 0.36 3.29
CA GLY A 56 11.94 0.29 2.74
C GLY A 56 12.55 1.69 2.57
N GLU A 57 13.79 1.86 3.01
CA GLU A 57 14.49 3.15 2.96
C GLU A 57 14.86 3.59 1.54
N ASN A 58 14.91 2.65 0.58
CA ASN A 58 15.27 2.90 -0.82
C ASN A 58 14.07 2.74 -1.77
N ILE A 59 12.85 2.94 -1.27
CA ILE A 59 11.61 2.80 -2.04
C ILE A 59 10.88 4.14 -2.06
N ARG A 60 10.37 4.50 -3.24
CA ARG A 60 9.57 5.70 -3.43
C ARG A 60 8.08 5.31 -3.43
N TYR A 61 7.39 5.63 -2.35
CA TYR A 61 5.95 5.42 -2.20
C TYR A 61 5.20 6.69 -2.58
N GLU A 62 4.36 6.63 -3.62
CA GLU A 62 3.62 7.81 -4.10
C GLU A 62 2.17 7.49 -4.41
N ILE A 63 1.33 8.50 -4.22
CA ILE A 63 -0.05 8.53 -4.69
C ILE A 63 -0.15 9.73 -5.62
N HIS A 64 -0.42 9.47 -6.90
CA HIS A 64 -0.65 10.53 -7.88
C HIS A 64 -2.15 10.76 -7.97
N ILE A 65 -2.58 11.99 -7.74
CA ILE A 65 -3.99 12.39 -7.78
C ILE A 65 -4.17 13.33 -8.95
N ASP A 66 -4.99 12.90 -9.91
CA ASP A 66 -5.50 13.75 -10.95
C ASP A 66 -6.91 14.20 -10.56
N ASN A 67 -7.11 15.50 -10.40
CA ASN A 67 -8.35 16.12 -9.95
C ASN A 67 -8.55 17.48 -10.62
N ASP A 68 -7.99 17.65 -11.81
CA ASP A 68 -8.54 18.65 -12.71
C ASP A 68 -9.79 18.08 -13.42
N ALA A 69 -10.65 18.99 -13.90
CA ALA A 69 -11.93 18.69 -14.52
C ALA A 69 -11.99 19.25 -15.93
#